data_AF-A0AAU4RHM4-F1
#
_entry.id   AF-A0AAU4RHM4-F1
#
_cell.length_a   1.000
_cell.length_b   1.000
_cell.length_c   1.000
_cell.angle_alpha   90.00
_cell.angle_beta   90.00
_cell.angle_gamma   90.00
#
_symmetry.space_group_name_H-M   'P 1'
#
loop_
_entity.id
_entity.type
_entity.pdbx_description
1 polymer ?
#
loop_
_entity_poly.entity_id
_entity_poly.type
_entity_poly.pdbx_seq_one_letter_code
_entity_poly.pdbx_strand_id
1 'polypeptide(L)'
;MSGYDRRLVEHLLPAVWDMEAAYGIRNPTAPDADMPKGTVDKKSAGVLFAHLADIRRGWAAAPLSLHEKRAVFMRFALDWDDRRIAAREAVTDRAIRYRLERGVGKIAAHLNGTDYIDSYDELENAA
;
A
#
# COMPACT_ATOMS: atom_id res chain seq x y z
N MET A 1 -1.29 9.51 15.97
CA MET A 1 -1.55 8.34 15.11
C MET A 1 -0.53 8.44 13.98
N SER A 2 0.46 7.55 13.87
CA SER A 2 1.42 7.64 12.76
C SER A 2 0.68 7.31 11.47
N GLY A 3 0.81 8.15 10.44
CA GLY A 3 0.15 7.95 9.15
C GLY A 3 0.66 6.71 8.39
N TYR A 4 0.14 6.52 7.18
CA TYR A 4 0.59 5.51 6.24
C TYR A 4 1.99 5.84 5.74
N ASP A 5 2.96 5.00 6.09
CA ASP A 5 4.28 5.02 5.45
C ASP A 5 4.32 4.07 4.25
N ARG A 6 5.35 4.23 3.42
CA ARG A 6 5.55 3.41 2.22
C ARG A 6 5.59 1.91 2.54
N ARG A 7 6.30 1.52 3.60
CA ARG A 7 6.49 0.12 3.99
C ARG A 7 5.17 -0.54 4.35
N LEU A 8 4.32 0.16 5.09
CA LEU A 8 2.99 -0.29 5.47
C LEU A 8 2.10 -0.46 4.23
N VAL A 9 2.13 0.49 3.30
CA VAL A 9 1.38 0.40 2.04
C VAL A 9 1.84 -0.79 1.20
N GLU A 10 3.15 -0.98 1.00
CA GLU A 10 3.70 -2.14 0.27
C GLU A 10 3.29 -3.46 0.90
N HIS A 11 3.27 -3.52 2.24
CA HIS A 11 2.85 -4.71 2.96
C HIS A 11 1.35 -5.03 2.80
N LEU A 12 0.50 -4.01 2.74
CA LEU A 12 -0.96 -4.17 2.65
C LEU A 12 -1.47 -4.35 1.21
N LEU A 13 -0.75 -3.86 0.20
CA LEU A 13 -1.17 -3.86 -1.20
C LEU A 13 -1.62 -5.23 -1.74
N PRO A 14 -0.92 -6.35 -1.48
CA PRO A 14 -1.38 -7.67 -1.94
C PRO A 14 -2.82 -8.01 -1.51
N ALA A 15 -3.24 -7.56 -0.32
CA ALA A 15 -4.56 -7.85 0.24
C ALA A 15 -5.73 -7.14 -0.50
N VAL A 16 -5.41 -6.25 -1.45
CA VAL A 16 -6.39 -5.67 -2.38
C VAL A 16 -6.93 -6.74 -3.33
N TRP A 17 -6.07 -7.65 -3.80
CA TRP A 17 -6.43 -8.65 -4.83
C TRP A 17 -6.55 -10.07 -4.27
N ASP A 18 -5.83 -10.38 -3.20
CA ASP A 18 -5.90 -11.66 -2.53
C ASP A 18 -6.42 -11.48 -1.09
N MET A 19 -7.65 -11.95 -0.82
CA MET A 19 -8.18 -11.90 0.54
C MET A 19 -7.46 -12.86 1.47
N GLU A 20 -6.84 -13.92 0.96
CA GLU A 20 -6.09 -14.86 1.78
C GLU A 20 -4.79 -14.25 2.31
N ALA A 21 -4.17 -13.34 1.54
CA ALA A 21 -3.02 -12.55 1.98
C ALA A 21 -3.29 -11.79 3.30
N ALA A 22 -4.54 -11.42 3.60
CA ALA A 22 -4.89 -10.77 4.85
C ALA A 22 -4.70 -11.67 6.09
N TYR A 23 -4.83 -13.00 5.94
CA TYR A 23 -4.63 -13.95 7.05
C TYR A 23 -3.15 -14.25 7.32
N GLY A 24 -2.26 -13.96 6.36
CA GLY A 24 -0.81 -14.01 6.54
C GLY A 24 -0.21 -12.79 7.24
N ILE A 25 -0.99 -11.71 7.41
CA ILE A 25 -0.55 -10.49 8.09
C ILE A 25 -0.63 -10.72 9.59
N ARG A 26 0.55 -10.81 10.24
CA ARG A 26 0.65 -10.94 11.70
C ARG A 26 -0.01 -9.72 12.34
N ASN A 27 -1.11 -9.95 13.07
CA ASN A 27 -1.76 -8.94 13.88
C ASN A 27 -1.22 -9.03 15.33
N PRO A 28 -0.22 -8.22 15.73
CA PRO A 28 0.38 -8.31 17.06
C PRO A 28 -0.59 -7.91 18.18
N THR A 29 -1.72 -7.27 17.85
CA THR A 29 -2.77 -6.91 18.82
C THR A 29 -3.92 -7.90 18.84
N ALA A 30 -3.86 -8.97 18.03
CA ALA A 30 -4.84 -10.05 18.13
C ALA A 30 -4.68 -10.73 19.51
N PRO A 31 -5.76 -10.84 20.30
CA PRO A 31 -5.71 -11.63 21.53
C PRO A 31 -5.37 -13.09 21.20
N ASP A 32 -4.55 -13.71 22.04
CA ASP A 32 -4.22 -15.14 21.94
C ASP A 32 -5.49 -15.99 21.91
N ALA A 33 -5.46 -17.11 21.19
CA ALA A 33 -6.64 -17.94 20.94
C ALA A 33 -7.36 -18.41 22.23
N ASP A 34 -6.60 -18.54 23.33
CA ASP A 34 -7.09 -18.94 24.65
C ASP A 34 -7.40 -17.77 25.59
N MET A 35 -7.22 -16.51 25.16
CA MET A 35 -7.58 -15.35 25.97
C MET A 35 -8.98 -14.83 25.64
N PRO A 36 -9.82 -14.53 26.65
CA PRO A 36 -11.11 -13.89 26.42
C PRO A 36 -10.88 -12.54 25.72
N LYS A 37 -11.64 -12.28 24.66
CA LYS A 37 -11.57 -11.02 23.91
C LYS A 37 -11.82 -9.86 24.88
N GLY A 38 -10.84 -8.96 25.04
CA GLY A 38 -10.95 -7.80 25.93
C GLY A 38 -12.08 -6.84 25.59
N THR A 39 -12.65 -6.93 24.38
CA THR A 39 -13.83 -6.20 23.93
C THR A 39 -14.49 -6.94 22.77
N VAL A 40 -15.83 -6.95 22.74
CA VAL A 40 -16.65 -7.54 21.66
C VAL A 40 -16.95 -6.53 20.55
N ASP A 41 -16.66 -5.25 20.79
CA ASP A 41 -16.92 -4.18 19.85
C ASP A 41 -15.89 -4.23 18.70
N LYS A 42 -16.37 -4.61 17.51
CA LYS A 42 -15.55 -4.72 16.29
C LYS A 42 -14.86 -3.40 15.91
N LYS A 43 -15.34 -2.25 16.42
CA LYS A 43 -14.70 -0.95 16.23
C LYS A 43 -13.42 -0.77 17.05
N SER A 44 -13.28 -1.51 18.16
CA SER A 44 -12.11 -1.45 19.05
C SER A 44 -11.18 -2.67 18.93
N ALA A 45 -11.58 -3.71 18.19
CA ALA A 45 -10.92 -5.02 18.22
C ALA A 45 -9.81 -5.25 17.16
N GLY A 46 -9.42 -4.27 16.35
CA GLY A 46 -8.22 -4.40 15.51
C GLY A 46 -8.11 -3.38 14.38
N VAL A 47 -6.96 -2.69 14.30
CA VAL A 47 -6.67 -1.67 13.28
C VAL A 47 -6.45 -2.29 11.89
N LEU A 48 -6.15 -3.60 11.82
CA LEU A 48 -5.88 -4.31 10.56
C LEU A 48 -7.05 -4.20 9.56
N PHE A 49 -8.29 -4.42 9.99
CA PHE A 49 -9.43 -4.32 9.07
C PHE A 49 -9.67 -2.89 8.57
N ALA A 50 -9.36 -1.88 9.39
CA ALA A 50 -9.40 -0.48 8.95
C ALA A 50 -8.32 -0.24 7.88
N HIS A 51 -7.09 -0.70 8.11
CA HIS A 51 -6.02 -0.62 7.13
C HIS A 51 -6.33 -1.37 5.81
N LEU A 52 -7.01 -2.51 5.88
CA LEU A 52 -7.44 -3.26 4.70
C LEU A 52 -8.54 -2.53 3.91
N ALA A 53 -9.47 -1.86 4.61
CA ALA A 53 -10.46 -1.02 3.95
C ALA A 53 -9.81 0.21 3.30
N ASP A 54 -8.90 0.85 4.03
CA ASP A 54 -8.18 2.02 3.57
C ASP A 54 -7.31 1.70 2.35
N ILE A 55 -6.52 0.62 2.35
CA ILE A 55 -5.69 0.27 1.18
C ILE A 55 -6.52 0.00 -0.07
N ARG A 56 -7.70 -0.63 0.07
CA ARG A 56 -8.64 -0.84 -1.04
C ARG A 56 -9.16 0.49 -1.59
N ARG A 57 -9.48 1.42 -0.69
CA ARG A 57 -9.86 2.79 -1.07
C ARG A 57 -8.71 3.53 -1.74
N GLY A 58 -7.50 3.42 -1.21
CA GLY A 58 -6.29 4.01 -1.77
C GLY A 58 -6.00 3.51 -3.18
N TRP A 59 -6.07 2.20 -3.42
CA TRP A 59 -5.94 1.62 -4.75
C TRP A 59 -6.99 2.13 -5.75
N ALA A 60 -8.23 2.31 -5.29
CA ALA A 60 -9.34 2.75 -6.13
C ALA A 60 -9.24 4.25 -6.49
N ALA A 61 -8.84 5.10 -5.54
CA ALA A 61 -9.02 6.55 -5.62
C ALA A 61 -7.72 7.37 -5.68
N ALA A 62 -6.55 6.81 -5.35
CA ALA A 62 -5.30 7.55 -5.44
C ALA A 62 -5.00 8.00 -6.88
N PRO A 63 -4.42 9.20 -7.08
CA PRO A 63 -4.20 9.79 -8.40
C PRO A 63 -2.99 9.16 -9.13
N LEU A 64 -3.10 7.88 -9.47
CA LEU A 64 -2.08 7.13 -10.19
C LEU A 64 -2.22 7.32 -11.70
N SER A 65 -1.09 7.56 -12.37
CA SER A 65 -1.02 7.39 -13.82
C SER A 65 -1.24 5.92 -14.20
N LEU A 66 -1.63 5.66 -15.45
CA LEU A 66 -1.84 4.31 -15.95
C LEU A 66 -0.56 3.44 -15.81
N HIS A 67 0.61 4.03 -16.02
CA HIS A 67 1.89 3.31 -15.91
C HIS A 67 2.24 2.94 -14.46
N GLU A 68 2.01 3.85 -13.50
CA GLU A 68 2.18 3.55 -12.07
C GLU A 68 1.18 2.47 -11.65
N LYS A 69 -0.09 2.60 -12.04
CA LYS A 69 -1.14 1.63 -11.71
C LYS A 69 -0.83 0.23 -12.24
N ARG A 70 -0.35 0.12 -13.49
CA ARG A 70 0.10 -1.15 -14.08
C ARG A 70 1.31 -1.74 -13.37
N ALA A 71 2.32 -0.93 -13.06
CA ALA A 71 3.50 -1.39 -12.34
C ALA A 71 3.14 -1.94 -10.95
N VAL A 72 2.36 -1.18 -10.18
CA VAL A 72 1.86 -1.60 -8.85
C VAL A 72 1.06 -2.90 -8.96
N PHE A 73 0.14 -3.00 -9.94
CA PHE A 73 -0.62 -4.23 -10.15
C PHE A 73 0.29 -5.43 -10.45
N MET A 74 1.22 -5.33 -11.40
CA MET A 74 2.11 -6.45 -11.71
C MET A 74 3.01 -6.83 -10.54
N ARG A 75 3.47 -5.83 -9.76
CA ARG A 75 4.34 -6.09 -8.61
C ARG A 75 3.61 -6.77 -7.46
N PHE A 76 2.43 -6.28 -7.08
CA PHE A 76 1.76 -6.71 -5.84
C PHE A 76 0.59 -7.68 -6.05
N ALA A 77 -0.05 -7.66 -7.22
CA ALA A 77 -1.14 -8.60 -7.54
C ALA A 77 -0.62 -9.88 -8.22
N LEU A 78 0.41 -9.77 -9.06
CA LEU A 78 0.96 -10.91 -9.81
C LEU A 78 2.29 -11.43 -9.25
N ASP A 79 2.84 -10.76 -8.24
CA ASP A 79 4.16 -11.00 -7.67
C ASP A 79 5.28 -11.13 -8.72
N TRP A 80 5.28 -10.23 -9.71
CA TRP A 80 6.38 -10.16 -10.68
C TRP A 80 7.53 -9.34 -10.10
N ASP A 81 8.75 -9.73 -10.41
CA ASP A 81 9.93 -8.91 -10.14
C ASP A 81 10.06 -7.74 -11.16
N ASP A 82 10.84 -6.73 -10.79
CA ASP A 82 11.03 -5.52 -11.60
C ASP A 82 11.54 -5.83 -13.02
N ARG A 83 12.39 -6.84 -13.18
CA ARG A 83 12.99 -7.22 -14.47
C ARG A 83 11.95 -7.82 -15.40
N ARG A 84 11.07 -8.67 -14.88
CA ARG A 84 9.95 -9.27 -15.62
C ARG A 84 8.95 -8.20 -16.05
N ILE A 85 8.65 -7.24 -15.16
CA ILE A 85 7.79 -6.10 -15.47
C ILE A 85 8.45 -5.22 -16.55
N ALA A 86 9.73 -4.91 -16.41
CA ALA A 86 10.49 -4.09 -17.34
C ALA A 86 10.52 -4.70 -18.75
N ALA A 87 10.76 -6.02 -18.83
CA ALA A 87 10.68 -6.77 -20.08
C ALA A 87 9.27 -6.73 -20.70
N ARG A 88 8.21 -6.87 -19.89
CA ARG A 88 6.82 -6.81 -20.37
C ARG A 88 6.42 -5.44 -20.93
N GLU A 89 6.92 -4.38 -20.32
CA GLU A 89 6.62 -2.99 -20.65
C GLU A 89 7.64 -2.36 -21.63
N ALA A 90 8.67 -3.12 -22.04
CA ALA A 90 9.76 -2.67 -22.90
C ALA A 90 10.46 -1.40 -22.39
N VAL A 91 10.71 -1.33 -21.08
CA VAL A 91 11.43 -0.22 -20.41
C VAL A 91 12.56 -0.77 -19.54
N THR A 92 13.32 0.11 -18.90
CA THR A 92 14.39 -0.27 -17.97
C THR A 92 13.84 -0.64 -16.58
N ASP A 93 14.57 -1.48 -15.85
CA ASP A 93 14.29 -1.81 -14.45
C ASP A 93 14.20 -0.54 -13.58
N ARG A 94 15.05 0.45 -13.86
CA ARG A 94 15.02 1.76 -13.19
C ARG A 94 13.70 2.49 -13.41
N ALA A 95 13.16 2.46 -14.63
CA ALA A 95 11.87 3.08 -14.92
C ALA A 95 10.72 2.39 -14.18
N ILE A 96 10.77 1.05 -14.05
CA ILE A 96 9.80 0.31 -13.24
C ILE A 96 9.92 0.66 -11.77
N ARG A 97 11.15 0.68 -11.24
CA ARG A 97 11.38 1.05 -9.84
C ARG A 97 10.77 2.41 -9.55
N TYR A 98 11.13 3.43 -10.33
CA TYR A 98 10.59 4.78 -10.16
C TYR A 98 9.04 4.83 -10.22
N ARG A 99 8.41 4.08 -11.13
CA ARG A 99 6.94 3.96 -11.19
C ARG A 99 6.35 3.31 -9.93
N LEU A 100 7.02 2.30 -9.37
CA LEU A 100 6.61 1.66 -8.12
C LEU A 100 6.75 2.61 -6.93
N GLU A 101 7.89 3.31 -6.81
CA GLU A 101 8.13 4.26 -5.71
C GLU A 101 7.08 5.37 -5.72
N ARG A 102 6.85 5.98 -6.89
CA ARG A 102 5.81 7.00 -7.07
C ARG A 102 4.41 6.46 -6.85
N GLY A 103 4.12 5.27 -7.39
CA GLY A 103 2.81 4.66 -7.27
C GLY A 103 2.43 4.38 -5.82
N VAL A 104 3.33 3.76 -5.06
CA VAL A 104 3.14 3.50 -3.63
C VAL A 104 3.12 4.80 -2.82
N GLY A 105 4.03 5.73 -3.12
CA GLY A 105 4.09 7.03 -2.46
C GLY A 105 2.81 7.84 -2.61
N LYS A 106 2.21 7.87 -3.81
CA LYS A 106 0.91 8.52 -4.07
C LYS A 106 -0.24 7.87 -3.31
N ILE A 107 -0.24 6.55 -3.18
CA ILE A 107 -1.23 5.85 -2.35
C ILE A 107 -1.07 6.26 -0.88
N ALA A 108 0.16 6.25 -0.35
CA ALA A 108 0.42 6.66 1.03
C ALA A 108 -0.01 8.12 1.29
N ALA A 109 0.38 9.05 0.42
CA ALA A 109 0.00 10.45 0.51
C ALA A 109 -1.53 10.63 0.47
N HIS A 110 -2.21 9.95 -0.47
CA HIS A 110 -3.66 9.97 -0.57
C HIS A 110 -4.36 9.47 0.71
N LEU A 111 -3.87 8.38 1.30
CA LEU A 111 -4.42 7.84 2.55
C LEU A 111 -4.16 8.74 3.76
N ASN A 112 -3.09 9.52 3.73
CA ASN A 112 -2.79 10.52 4.75
C ASN A 112 -3.52 11.85 4.52
N GLY A 113 -4.18 12.03 3.37
CA GLY A 113 -4.78 13.31 2.99
C GLY A 113 -3.74 14.40 2.70
N THR A 114 -2.53 14.02 2.30
CA THR A 114 -1.44 14.93 1.95
C THR A 114 -1.13 14.86 0.46
N ASP A 115 -0.49 15.89 -0.07
CA ASP A 115 0.03 15.85 -1.44
C ASP A 115 1.25 14.93 -1.53
N TYR A 116 1.37 14.23 -2.66
CA TYR A 116 2.57 13.46 -2.97
C TYR A 116 3.64 14.40 -3.53
N ILE A 117 4.81 14.37 -2.91
CA ILE A 117 5.95 15.20 -3.29
C ILE A 117 7.03 14.29 -3.86
N ASP A 118 7.41 14.52 -5.12
CA ASP A 118 8.33 13.65 -5.86
C ASP A 118 9.79 14.15 -5.82
N SER A 119 9.98 15.45 -5.59
CA SER A 119 11.30 16.10 -5.58
C SER A 119 11.55 16.94 -4.32
N TYR A 120 12.83 17.17 -4.01
CA TYR A 120 13.25 18.06 -2.92
C TYR A 120 12.85 19.51 -3.16
N ASP A 121 12.82 19.98 -4.41
CA ASP A 121 12.42 21.35 -4.77
C ASP A 121 10.92 21.59 -4.49
N GLU A 122 10.10 20.55 -4.56
CA GLU A 122 8.67 20.61 -4.23
C GLU A 122 8.42 20.62 -2.70
N LEU A 123 9.35 20.10 -1.89
CA LEU A 123 9.24 20.11 -0.41
C LEU A 123 9.37 21.52 0.18
N GLU A 124 10.24 22.37 -0.38
CA GLU A 124 10.42 23.75 0.09
C GLU A 124 9.19 24.63 -0.15
N ASN A 125 8.33 24.26 -1.10
CA ASN A 125 7.12 25.01 -1.44
C ASN A 125 5.86 24.54 -0.67
N ALA A 126 5.94 23.41 0.03
CA ALA A 126 4.81 22.79 0.73
C ALA A 126 4.84 22.96 2.27
N ALA A 127 5.90 23.58 2.81
CA ALA A 127 6.10 23.87 4.24
C ALA A 127 5.69 25.31 4.59
#